data_AF-A0A512NPV8-F1
#
_entry.id   AF-A0A512NPV8-F1
#
_cell.length_a   1.000
_cell.length_b   1.000
_cell.length_c   1.000
_cell.angle_alpha   90.00
_cell.angle_beta   90.00
_cell.angle_gamma   90.00
#
_symmetry.space_group_name_H-M   'P 1'
#
loop_
_entity.id
_entity.type
_entity.pdbx_description
1 polymer ?
#
loop_
_entity_poly.entity_id
_entity_poly.type
_entity_poly.pdbx_seq_one_letter_code
_entity_poly.pdbx_strand_id
1 'polypeptide(L)'
;MGPRHGLEMNHASELEAEARRRRNTADRARRLARLASSPQDQVQMVQLAKDLDRQAAELEAEAVALRTSVRVPDDFEEKPD
;
A
#
# COMPACT_ATOMS: atom_id res chain seq x y z
N MET A 1 -15.53 5.50 20.99
CA MET A 1 -14.26 5.17 20.32
C MET A 1 -13.36 4.47 21.33
N GLY A 2 -13.24 3.14 21.27
CA GLY A 2 -12.40 2.37 22.20
C GLY A 2 -10.91 2.44 21.84
N PRO A 3 -9.98 2.14 22.77
CA PRO A 3 -8.53 2.28 22.56
C PRO A 3 -7.96 1.38 21.44
N ARG A 4 -8.60 0.24 21.13
CA ARG A 4 -8.24 -0.63 19.99
C ARG A 4 -8.45 0.05 18.63
N HIS A 5 -9.56 0.78 18.49
CA HIS A 5 -9.93 1.48 17.26
C HIS A 5 -8.93 2.60 16.91
N GLY A 6 -8.34 3.25 17.92
CA GLY A 6 -7.30 4.27 17.70
C GLY A 6 -5.97 3.69 17.20
N LEU A 7 -5.60 2.49 17.65
CA LEU A 7 -4.38 1.81 17.22
C LEU A 7 -4.49 1.30 15.78
N GLU A 8 -5.65 0.73 15.42
CA GLU A 8 -5.91 0.24 14.05
C GLU A 8 -5.94 1.39 13.03
N MET A 9 -6.50 2.55 13.40
CA MET A 9 -6.50 3.75 12.56
C MET A 9 -5.11 4.38 12.37
N ASN A 10 -4.27 4.35 13.42
CA ASN A 10 -2.87 4.77 13.31
C ASN A 10 -2.09 3.84 12.38
N HIS A 11 -2.28 2.52 12.52
CA HIS A 11 -1.61 1.53 11.69
C HIS A 11 -2.01 1.62 10.21
N ALA A 12 -3.30 1.76 9.90
CA ALA A 12 -3.75 1.96 8.52
C ALA A 12 -3.14 3.23 7.89
N SER A 13 -3.00 4.31 8.67
CA SER A 13 -2.39 5.56 8.20
C SER A 13 -0.88 5.42 7.95
N GLU A 14 -0.18 4.62 8.76
CA GLU A 14 1.25 4.30 8.55
C GLU A 14 1.48 3.51 7.26
N LEU A 15 0.62 2.53 6.96
CA LEU A 15 0.66 1.75 5.73
C LEU A 15 0.43 2.63 4.50
N GLU A 16 -0.54 3.55 4.54
CA GLU A 16 -0.77 4.53 3.46
C GLU A 16 0.44 5.46 3.24
N ALA A 17 1.05 5.92 4.33
CA ALA A 17 2.25 6.76 4.26
C ALA A 17 3.43 6.00 3.64
N GLU A 18 3.60 4.73 3.97
CA GLU A 18 4.64 3.88 3.39
C GLU A 18 4.38 3.56 1.92
N ALA A 19 3.13 3.25 1.54
CA ALA A 19 2.76 3.07 0.14
C ALA A 19 3.09 4.30 -0.71
N ARG A 20 2.83 5.50 -0.18
CA ARG A 20 3.21 6.77 -0.83
C ARG A 20 4.72 6.90 -1.00
N ARG A 21 5.51 6.52 0.02
CA ARG A 21 6.98 6.53 -0.06
C ARG A 21 7.48 5.56 -1.13
N ARG A 22 6.88 4.37 -1.25
CA ARG A 22 7.20 3.37 -2.28
C ARG A 22 6.90 3.90 -3.69
N ARG A 23 5.73 4.51 -3.93
CA ARG A 23 5.40 5.15 -5.22
C ARG A 23 6.37 6.27 -5.59
N ASN A 24 6.67 7.16 -4.63
CA ASN A 24 7.65 8.22 -4.86
C ASN A 24 9.03 7.66 -5.26
N THR A 25 9.41 6.52 -4.70
CA THR A 25 10.66 5.82 -5.01
C THR A 25 10.59 5.13 -6.39
N ALA A 26 9.45 4.50 -6.73
CA ALA A 26 9.20 3.94 -8.05
C ALA A 26 9.31 5.01 -9.14
N ASP A 27 8.78 6.21 -8.91
CA ASP A 27 8.87 7.34 -9.84
C ASP A 27 10.30 7.86 -9.99
N ARG A 28 11.08 7.85 -8.91
CA ARG A 28 12.52 8.15 -8.98
C ARG A 28 13.25 7.08 -9.80
N ALA A 29 12.99 5.79 -9.57
CA ALA A 29 13.56 4.70 -10.35
C ALA A 29 13.21 4.81 -11.84
N ARG A 30 11.95 5.13 -12.19
CA ARG A 30 11.53 5.41 -13.58
C ARG A 30 12.28 6.59 -14.19
N ARG A 31 12.52 7.66 -13.44
CA ARG A 31 13.32 8.80 -13.92
C ARG A 31 14.78 8.41 -14.14
N LEU A 32 15.38 7.67 -13.21
CA LEU A 32 16.75 7.16 -13.36
C LEU A 32 16.88 6.22 -14.55
N ALA A 33 15.91 5.33 -14.77
CA ALA A 33 15.87 4.46 -15.94
C ALA A 33 15.92 5.26 -17.25
N ARG A 34 15.24 6.41 -17.35
CA ARG A 34 15.26 7.24 -18.56
C ARG A 34 16.61 7.94 -18.79
N LEU A 35 17.40 8.13 -17.73
CA LEU A 35 18.70 8.80 -17.78
C LEU A 35 19.87 7.81 -17.86
N ALA A 36 19.63 6.52 -17.58
CA ALA A 36 20.66 5.51 -17.62
C ALA A 36 21.16 5.29 -19.06
N SER A 37 22.47 5.32 -19.25
CA SER A 37 23.12 5.12 -20.55
C SER A 37 23.25 3.65 -20.94
N SER A 38 23.23 2.74 -19.96
CA SER A 38 23.30 1.29 -20.16
C SER A 38 21.89 0.69 -20.28
N PRO A 39 21.57 -0.06 -21.35
CA PRO A 39 20.28 -0.76 -21.48
C PRO A 39 20.00 -1.72 -20.32
N GLN A 40 21.03 -2.34 -19.75
CA GLN A 40 20.88 -3.25 -18.61
C GLN A 40 20.44 -2.49 -17.35
N ASP A 41 20.99 -1.30 -17.10
CA ASP A 41 20.61 -0.46 -15.97
C ASP A 41 19.19 0.11 -16.17
N GLN A 42 18.83 0.46 -17.41
CA GLN A 42 17.46 0.86 -17.73
C GLN A 42 16.46 -0.24 -17.36
N VAL A 43 16.73 -1.49 -17.74
CA VAL A 43 15.88 -2.64 -17.43
C VAL A 43 15.79 -2.88 -15.92
N GLN A 44 16.92 -2.86 -15.20
CA GLN A 44 16.94 -3.04 -13.75
C GLN A 44 16.13 -1.96 -13.03
N MET A 45 16.27 -0.70 -13.40
CA MET A 45 15.55 0.42 -12.79
C MET A 45 14.04 0.38 -13.09
N VAL A 46 13.66 -0.05 -14.30
CA VAL A 46 12.25 -0.30 -14.65
C VAL A 46 11.68 -1.44 -13.83
N GLN A 47 12.42 -2.53 -13.64
CA GLN A 47 11.96 -3.66 -12.83
C GLN A 47 11.80 -3.25 -11.36
N LEU A 48 12.76 -2.53 -10.80
CA LEU A 48 12.67 -1.98 -9.45
C LEU A 48 11.43 -1.10 -9.27
N ALA A 49 11.13 -0.25 -10.25
CA ALA A 49 9.94 0.59 -10.20
C ALA A 49 8.64 -0.24 -10.18
N LYS A 50 8.56 -1.32 -10.96
CA LYS A 50 7.41 -2.23 -10.95
C LYS A 50 7.25 -2.93 -9.61
N ASP A 51 8.34 -3.40 -9.02
CA ASP A 51 8.32 -4.09 -7.74
C ASP A 51 7.86 -3.14 -6.60
N LEU A 52 8.32 -1.88 -6.63
CA LEU A 52 7.90 -0.84 -5.70
C LEU A 52 6.43 -0.45 -5.87
N ASP A 53 5.95 -0.32 -7.12
CA ASP A 53 4.53 -0.05 -7.41
C ASP A 53 3.64 -1.19 -6.90
N ARG A 54 4.06 -2.45 -7.07
CA ARG A 54 3.35 -3.62 -6.54
C ARG A 54 3.28 -3.58 -5.01
N GLN A 55 4.42 -3.35 -4.35
CA GLN A 55 4.46 -3.24 -2.88
C GLN A 55 3.60 -2.09 -2.35
N ALA A 56 3.55 -0.96 -3.05
CA ALA A 56 2.66 0.13 -2.68
C ALA A 56 1.18 -0.27 -2.77
N ALA A 57 0.79 -1.01 -3.81
CA ALA A 57 -0.57 -1.51 -3.97
C ALA A 57 -0.95 -2.52 -2.88
N GLU A 58 -0.03 -3.40 -2.49
CA GLU A 58 -0.23 -4.36 -1.39
C GLU A 58 -0.48 -3.63 -0.06
N LEU A 59 0.34 -2.62 0.27
CA LEU A 59 0.19 -1.80 1.47
C LEU A 59 -1.12 -1.00 1.49
N GLU A 60 -1.55 -0.47 0.35
CA GLU A 60 -2.84 0.22 0.24
C GLU A 60 -4.01 -0.74 0.42
N ALA A 61 -3.92 -1.95 -0.16
CA ALA A 61 -4.94 -2.97 0.02
C ALA A 61 -5.06 -3.37 1.51
N GLU A 62 -3.93 -3.50 2.21
CA GLU A 62 -3.89 -3.78 3.65
C GLU A 62 -4.48 -2.63 4.48
N ALA A 63 -4.13 -1.38 4.18
CA ALA A 63 -4.71 -0.20 4.83
C ALA A 63 -6.23 -0.11 4.63
N VAL A 64 -6.71 -0.42 3.42
CA VAL A 64 -8.13 -0.50 3.11
C VAL A 64 -8.79 -1.62 3.90
N ALA A 65 -8.19 -2.81 3.94
CA ALA A 65 -8.70 -3.95 4.69
C ALA A 65 -8.85 -3.67 6.19
N LEU A 66 -7.88 -2.96 6.79
CA LEU A 66 -7.96 -2.51 8.19
C LEU A 66 -9.07 -1.49 8.40
N ARG A 67 -9.26 -0.56 7.47
CA ARG A 67 -10.37 0.41 7.57
C ARG A 67 -11.73 -0.23 7.39
N THR A 68 -11.86 -1.25 6.53
CA THR A 68 -13.13 -1.94 6.28
C THR A 68 -13.44 -2.98 7.35
N SER A 69 -12.45 -3.67 7.93
CA SER A 69 -12.64 -4.56 9.08
C SER A 69 -13.12 -3.80 10.31
N VAL A 70 -12.66 -2.57 10.48
CA VAL A 70 -13.14 -1.61 11.49
C VAL A 70 -14.57 -1.13 11.23
N ARG A 71 -15.06 -1.27 9.99
CA ARG A 71 -16.36 -0.76 9.54
C ARG A 71 -17.38 -1.86 9.28
N VAL A 72 -17.10 -3.12 9.62
CA VAL A 72 -18.13 -4.17 9.63
C VAL A 72 -19.13 -3.79 10.73
N PRO A 73 -20.37 -3.39 10.40
CA PRO A 73 -21.42 -3.41 11.40
C PRO A 73 -21.60 -4.87 11.80
N ASP A 74 -21.78 -5.13 13.10
CA ASP A 74 -22.27 -6.42 13.58
C ASP A 74 -23.66 -6.71 12.97
N ASP A 75 -23.75 -7.04 11.69
CA ASP A 75 -24.93 -7.71 11.12
C ASP A 75 -24.82 -9.20 11.46
N PHE A 76 -24.79 -9.47 12.76
CA PHE A 76 -25.31 -10.71 13.32
C PHE A 76 -26.81 -10.49 13.58
N GLU A 77 -27.63 -10.60 12.53
CA GLU A 77 -28.97 -11.16 12.71
C GLU A 77 -28.96 -12.58 12.15
N GLU A 78 -28.49 -13.52 12.99
CA GLU A 78 -29.06 -14.86 12.97
C GLU A 78 -30.55 -14.74 13.25
N LYS A 79 -31.39 -15.16 12.31
CA LYS A 79 -32.64 -15.83 12.67
C LYS A 79 -32.71 -17.16 11.91
N PRO A 80 -32.75 -18.29 12.62
CA PRO A 80 -33.09 -19.57 12.02
C PRO A 80 -34.60 -19.63 11.80
N ASP A 81 -35.02 -20.14 10.63
CA ASP A 81 -36.31 -20.80 10.41
C ASP A 81 -36.06 -22.05 9.55
#